data_AF-A0A969C8D8-F1
#
_entry.id   AF-A0A969C8D8-F1
#
_cell.length_a   1.000
_cell.length_b   1.000
_cell.length_c   1.000
_cell.angle_alpha   90.00
_cell.angle_beta   90.00
_cell.angle_gamma   90.00
#
_symmetry.space_group_name_H-M   'P 1'
#
loop_
_entity.id
_entity.type
_entity.pdbx_description
1 polymer ?
#
loop_
_entity_poly.entity_id
_entity_poly.type
_entity_poly.pdbx_seq_one_letter_code
_entity_poly.pdbx_strand_id
1 'polypeptide(L)'
;ALGIWLGENVWFRGAEIRNSAAGLDLSPLSYRWLNGAVGALIPPLVAGVALQLTGRRRLAVLAGIFAALDGFLLVESRLALLHVYLVAFGMLGQWCFLQAWRSQNSEDRSTPCQWLLNAGLSFGACVSIKWNGLGYWLIPMLFWLGTAGILKIGLGARHWDEKQHSPSRAIREMPQPWGSRSLISRWEPRQFLIGAICLVLIPILFYTVLWLPHLRYQTEANFVTVHQQMLGFHRGMDDEAAAAHPYCSAWWSWPLLLRPMAYFFEKSADQRGAIVSTPWGIQFCGG
;
A
#
# COMPACT_ATOMS: atom_id res chain seq x y z
N ALA A 1 20.33 4.83 -2.19
CA ALA A 1 21.62 5.51 -2.47
C ALA A 1 21.65 6.93 -1.92
N LEU A 2 20.79 7.84 -2.40
CA LEU A 2 20.81 9.25 -1.97
C LEU A 2 20.63 9.46 -0.45
N GLY A 3 19.73 8.71 0.19
CA GLY A 3 19.55 8.77 1.65
C GLY A 3 20.79 8.30 2.46
N ILE A 4 21.53 7.32 1.92
CA ILE A 4 22.77 6.83 2.54
C ILE A 4 23.87 7.87 2.39
N TRP A 5 23.99 8.44 1.18
CA TRP A 5 24.94 9.52 0.89
C TRP A 5 24.70 10.75 1.78
N LEU A 6 23.44 11.18 1.94
CA LEU A 6 23.10 12.26 2.87
C LEU A 6 23.44 11.92 4.32
N GLY A 7 23.19 10.68 4.74
CA GLY A 7 23.55 10.20 6.08
C GLY A 7 25.05 10.28 6.35
N GLU A 8 25.88 9.75 5.45
CA GLU A 8 27.34 9.74 5.59
C GLU A 8 27.97 11.13 5.48
N ASN A 9 27.49 11.96 4.55
CA ASN A 9 28.17 13.20 4.21
C ASN A 9 27.66 14.42 4.99
N VAL A 10 26.41 14.40 5.47
CA VAL A 10 25.76 15.56 6.08
C VAL A 10 25.48 15.35 7.56
N TRP A 11 24.64 14.36 7.92
CA TRP A 11 24.09 14.27 9.28
C TRP A 11 24.92 13.44 10.25
N PHE A 12 25.52 12.34 9.79
CA PHE A 12 26.22 11.38 10.64
C PHE A 12 27.70 11.25 10.26
N ARG A 13 28.24 12.35 9.73
CA ARG A 13 29.64 12.46 9.32
C ARG A 13 30.55 12.14 10.51
N GLY A 14 31.37 11.11 10.37
CA GLY A 14 32.31 10.69 11.42
C GLY A 14 31.76 9.72 12.46
N ALA A 15 30.63 9.04 12.21
CA ALA A 15 30.14 7.99 13.10
C ALA A 15 31.20 6.88 13.33
N GLU A 16 31.49 6.59 14.60
CA GLU A 16 32.56 5.67 15.04
C GLU A 16 32.21 4.19 14.80
N ILE A 17 30.92 3.85 14.85
CA ILE A 17 30.45 2.48 14.66
C ILE A 17 30.19 2.25 13.17
N ARG A 18 31.06 1.50 12.50
CA ARG A 18 30.94 1.09 11.09
C ARG A 18 30.76 -0.42 10.99
N ASN A 19 29.84 -0.86 10.13
CA ASN A 19 29.60 -2.27 9.88
C ASN A 19 30.45 -2.75 8.70
N SER A 20 31.56 -3.45 8.95
CA SER A 20 32.41 -4.03 7.90
C SER A 20 31.99 -5.43 7.46
N ALA A 21 31.06 -6.08 8.19
CA ALA A 21 30.68 -7.48 8.00
C ALA A 21 30.11 -7.83 6.60
N ALA A 22 29.60 -6.84 5.86
CA ALA A 22 29.05 -7.01 4.51
C ALA A 22 29.97 -6.51 3.39
N GLY A 23 31.24 -6.21 3.69
CA GLY A 23 32.22 -5.71 2.70
C GLY A 23 32.06 -4.23 2.31
N LEU A 24 31.18 -3.49 2.99
CA LEU A 24 30.94 -2.05 2.78
C LEU A 24 30.99 -1.32 4.13
N ASP A 25 32.02 -0.51 4.37
CA ASP A 25 32.20 0.27 5.60
C ASP A 25 31.22 1.44 5.69
N LEU A 26 29.97 1.13 6.03
CA LEU A 26 28.90 2.10 6.22
C LEU A 26 28.47 2.15 7.69
N SER A 27 28.13 3.35 8.15
CA SER A 27 27.51 3.51 9.46
C SER A 27 26.09 2.90 9.44
N PRO A 28 25.71 2.10 10.47
CA PRO A 28 24.35 1.59 10.64
C PRO A 28 23.29 2.68 10.56
N LEU A 29 23.63 3.88 11.04
CA LEU A 29 22.70 4.98 11.16
C LEU A 29 22.43 5.63 9.80
N SER A 30 23.47 5.73 8.95
CA SER A 30 23.40 6.32 7.60
C SER A 30 22.40 5.65 6.67
N TYR A 31 22.21 4.33 6.78
CA TYR A 31 21.24 3.60 5.95
C TYR A 31 19.91 3.29 6.65
N ARG A 32 19.80 3.51 7.98
CA ARG A 32 18.57 3.25 8.76
C ARG A 32 17.75 4.49 9.09
N TRP A 33 18.35 5.67 9.16
CA TRP A 33 17.66 6.89 9.60
C TRP A 33 16.42 7.22 8.74
N LEU A 34 16.50 7.01 7.43
CA LEU A 34 15.40 7.29 6.52
C LEU A 34 14.22 6.35 6.76
N ASN A 35 14.49 5.07 7.06
CA ASN A 35 13.49 4.10 7.48
C ASN A 35 12.80 4.53 8.77
N GLY A 36 13.58 4.96 9.77
CA GLY A 36 13.03 5.46 11.03
C GLY A 36 12.17 6.71 10.84
N ALA A 37 12.62 7.64 9.99
CA ALA A 37 11.89 8.87 9.67
C ALA A 37 10.56 8.59 8.95
N VAL A 38 10.57 7.73 7.92
CA VAL A 38 9.34 7.34 7.20
C VAL A 38 8.42 6.50 8.10
N GLY A 39 8.98 5.62 8.94
CA GLY A 39 8.21 4.86 9.91
C GLY A 39 7.50 5.74 10.94
N ALA A 40 8.13 6.82 11.39
CA ALA A 40 7.52 7.80 12.29
C ALA A 40 6.33 8.56 11.66
N LEU A 41 6.23 8.60 10.32
CA LEU A 41 5.11 9.19 9.61
C LEU A 41 3.89 8.25 9.51
N ILE A 42 4.05 6.94 9.75
CA ILE A 42 2.94 5.99 9.62
C ILE A 42 1.85 6.24 10.69
N PRO A 43 2.15 6.37 11.99
CA PRO A 43 1.12 6.64 13.00
C PRO A 43 0.25 7.89 12.74
N PRO A 44 0.80 9.06 12.37
CA PRO A 44 -0.03 10.22 12.04
C PRO A 44 -0.83 10.02 10.74
N LEU A 45 -0.31 9.28 9.75
CA LEU A 45 -1.08 8.92 8.56
C LEU A 45 -2.28 8.02 8.90
N VAL A 46 -2.08 7.01 9.75
CA VAL A 46 -3.16 6.14 10.25
C VAL A 46 -4.20 6.96 11.03
N ALA A 47 -3.75 7.85 11.91
CA ALA A 47 -4.63 8.77 12.64
C ALA A 47 -5.40 9.68 11.67
N GLY A 48 -4.75 10.19 10.63
CA GLY A 48 -5.35 11.00 9.58
C GLY A 48 -6.46 10.25 8.86
N VAL A 49 -6.21 9.03 8.38
CA VAL A 49 -7.22 8.18 7.72
C VAL A 49 -8.37 7.86 8.69
N ALA A 50 -8.08 7.50 9.95
CA ALA A 50 -9.10 7.23 10.96
C ALA A 50 -9.97 8.46 11.27
N LEU A 51 -9.36 9.66 11.32
CA LEU A 51 -10.09 10.92 11.45
C LEU A 51 -11.00 11.16 10.24
N GLN A 52 -10.50 10.79 9.05
CA GLN A 52 -11.26 10.97 7.82
C GLN A 52 -12.49 10.04 7.74
N LEU A 53 -12.39 8.83 8.28
CA LEU A 53 -13.48 7.85 8.28
C LEU A 53 -14.48 8.07 9.42
N THR A 54 -14.00 8.38 10.63
CA THR A 54 -14.86 8.45 11.83
C THR A 54 -15.36 9.86 12.16
N GLY A 55 -14.68 10.89 11.67
CA GLY A 55 -14.96 12.30 12.03
C GLY A 55 -14.66 12.66 13.49
N ARG A 56 -14.23 11.71 14.33
CA ARG A 56 -14.00 11.91 15.77
C ARG A 56 -12.51 11.95 16.09
N ARG A 57 -12.03 13.11 16.58
CA ARG A 57 -10.62 13.32 16.96
C ARG A 57 -10.10 12.29 17.97
N ARG A 58 -10.91 11.89 18.95
CA ARG A 58 -10.51 10.91 19.97
C ARG A 58 -10.18 9.54 19.35
N LEU A 59 -11.02 9.05 18.45
CA LEU A 59 -10.80 7.76 17.78
C LEU A 59 -9.58 7.81 16.86
N ALA A 60 -9.35 8.94 16.19
CA ALA A 60 -8.16 9.15 15.36
C ALA A 60 -6.86 9.10 16.17
N VAL A 61 -6.82 9.80 17.31
CA VAL A 61 -5.64 9.79 18.20
C VAL A 61 -5.40 8.40 18.77
N LEU A 62 -6.45 7.69 19.19
CA LEU A 62 -6.33 6.31 19.67
C LEU A 62 -5.78 5.38 18.58
N ALA A 63 -6.27 5.49 17.34
CA ALA A 63 -5.76 4.69 16.22
C ALA A 63 -4.28 4.98 15.94
N GLY A 64 -3.87 6.26 15.99
CA GLY A 64 -2.47 6.65 15.86
C GLY A 64 -1.59 6.11 16.98
N ILE A 65 -2.05 6.18 18.24
CA ILE A 65 -1.32 5.63 19.39
C ILE A 65 -1.17 4.11 19.26
N PHE A 66 -2.24 3.40 18.90
CA PHE A 66 -2.15 1.95 18.69
C PHE A 66 -1.21 1.59 17.54
N ALA A 67 -1.18 2.35 16.45
CA ALA A 67 -0.21 2.16 15.39
C ALA A 67 1.23 2.47 15.83
N ALA A 68 1.44 3.46 16.70
CA ALA A 68 2.76 3.78 17.25
C ALA A 68 3.26 2.74 18.27
N LEU A 69 2.35 2.09 18.99
CA LEU A 69 2.65 1.04 19.96
C LEU A 69 2.74 -0.35 19.34
N ASP A 70 2.41 -0.49 18.06
CA ASP A 70 2.52 -1.76 17.36
C ASP A 70 4.00 -2.18 17.22
N GLY A 71 4.35 -3.30 17.87
CA GLY A 71 5.71 -3.81 17.92
C GLY A 71 6.25 -4.18 16.53
N PHE A 72 5.38 -4.61 15.61
CA PHE A 72 5.78 -4.94 14.25
C PHE A 72 6.22 -3.69 13.47
N LEU A 73 5.37 -2.64 13.43
CA LEU A 73 5.72 -1.36 12.81
C LEU A 73 6.97 -0.73 13.43
N LEU A 74 7.13 -0.83 14.75
CA LEU A 74 8.30 -0.30 15.45
C LEU A 74 9.59 -1.02 15.03
N VAL A 75 9.58 -2.36 14.99
CA VAL A 75 10.74 -3.16 14.58
C VAL A 75 11.07 -2.91 13.11
N GLU A 76 10.07 -2.94 12.22
CA GLU A 76 10.31 -2.70 10.79
C GLU A 76 10.84 -1.30 10.50
N SER A 77 10.42 -0.27 11.25
CA SER A 77 10.93 1.10 11.10
C SER A 77 12.43 1.23 11.43
N ARG A 78 12.96 0.34 12.27
CA ARG A 78 14.37 0.36 12.71
C ARG A 78 15.27 -0.52 11.86
N LEU A 79 14.68 -1.53 11.21
CA LEU A 79 15.36 -2.33 10.21
C LEU A 79 15.31 -1.60 8.88
N ALA A 80 16.36 -1.67 8.07
CA ALA A 80 16.41 -1.02 6.75
C ALA A 80 15.60 -1.81 5.71
N LEU A 81 14.34 -2.12 6.02
CA LEU A 81 13.42 -2.91 5.21
C LEU A 81 12.52 -2.02 4.34
N LEU A 82 12.18 -2.51 3.15
CA LEU A 82 11.34 -1.80 2.20
C LEU A 82 9.86 -1.67 2.64
N HIS A 83 9.41 -2.52 3.55
CA HIS A 83 8.00 -2.63 3.96
C HIS A 83 7.43 -1.35 4.59
N VAL A 84 8.26 -0.60 5.30
CA VAL A 84 7.89 0.69 5.90
C VAL A 84 7.45 1.69 4.85
N TYR A 85 8.15 1.75 3.70
CA TYR A 85 7.79 2.63 2.60
C TYR A 85 6.49 2.20 1.94
N LEU A 86 6.28 0.88 1.79
CA LEU A 86 5.04 0.33 1.23
C LEU A 86 3.82 0.78 2.06
N VAL A 87 3.89 0.65 3.38
CA VAL A 87 2.81 1.10 4.27
C VAL A 87 2.65 2.61 4.23
N ALA A 88 3.75 3.37 4.27
CA ALA A 88 3.70 4.84 4.27
C ALA A 88 3.04 5.40 2.99
N PHE A 89 3.50 4.97 1.80
CA PHE A 89 2.91 5.42 0.53
C PHE A 89 1.49 4.89 0.32
N GLY A 90 1.20 3.66 0.77
CA GLY A 90 -0.15 3.10 0.76
C GLY A 90 -1.13 3.94 1.59
N MET A 91 -0.77 4.25 2.85
CA MET A 91 -1.59 5.08 3.75
C MET A 91 -1.71 6.53 3.26
N LEU A 92 -0.63 7.10 2.72
CA LEU A 92 -0.65 8.43 2.11
C LEU A 92 -1.61 8.48 0.92
N GLY A 93 -1.60 7.46 0.05
CA GLY A 93 -2.54 7.33 -1.07
C GLY A 93 -3.99 7.28 -0.60
N GLN A 94 -4.30 6.49 0.43
CA GLN A 94 -5.65 6.43 1.03
C GLN A 94 -6.08 7.78 1.59
N TRP A 95 -5.19 8.45 2.30
CA TRP A 95 -5.45 9.76 2.90
C TRP A 95 -5.74 10.82 1.83
N CYS A 96 -4.93 10.88 0.77
CA CYS A 96 -5.15 11.77 -0.38
C CYS A 96 -6.46 11.47 -1.11
N PHE A 97 -6.79 10.18 -1.30
CA PHE A 97 -8.04 9.76 -1.93
C PHE A 97 -9.28 10.22 -1.13
N LEU A 98 -9.28 10.01 0.18
CA LEU A 98 -10.36 10.45 1.06
C LEU A 98 -10.45 11.99 1.12
N GLN A 99 -9.30 12.69 1.03
CA GLN A 99 -9.27 14.14 0.96
C GLN A 99 -9.86 14.66 -0.35
N ALA A 100 -9.58 14.00 -1.48
CA ALA A 100 -10.23 14.28 -2.76
C ALA A 100 -11.74 14.09 -2.66
N TRP A 101 -12.18 13.03 -1.97
CA TRP A 101 -13.61 12.77 -1.76
C TRP A 101 -14.31 13.89 -0.98
N ARG A 102 -13.68 14.38 0.07
CA ARG A 102 -14.22 15.47 0.91
C ARG A 102 -14.24 16.81 0.19
N SER A 103 -13.23 17.07 -0.65
CA SER A 103 -13.04 18.36 -1.31
C SER A 103 -13.95 18.57 -2.53
N GLN A 104 -14.85 17.63 -2.85
CA GLN A 104 -15.76 17.70 -4.01
C GLN A 104 -16.69 18.91 -4.00
N ASN A 105 -17.12 19.36 -2.81
CA ASN A 105 -18.01 20.52 -2.68
C ASN A 105 -17.25 21.85 -2.68
N SER A 106 -15.93 21.83 -2.88
CA SER A 106 -15.15 23.08 -3.00
C SER A 106 -15.52 23.79 -4.30
N GLU A 107 -15.64 25.11 -4.23
CA GLU A 107 -15.84 25.95 -5.41
C GLU A 107 -14.68 25.82 -6.40
N ASP A 108 -13.47 25.56 -5.91
CA ASP A 108 -12.29 25.30 -6.74
C ASP A 108 -12.23 23.84 -7.22
N ARG A 109 -12.49 23.67 -8.52
CA ARG A 109 -12.52 22.39 -9.23
C ARG A 109 -11.14 21.74 -9.40
N SER A 110 -10.05 22.49 -9.23
CA SER A 110 -8.68 21.98 -9.35
C SER A 110 -8.25 21.17 -8.12
N THR A 111 -8.77 21.51 -6.95
CA THR A 111 -8.41 20.87 -5.67
C THR A 111 -8.66 19.36 -5.64
N PRO A 112 -9.83 18.80 -5.99
CA PRO A 112 -10.02 17.34 -6.00
C PRO A 112 -9.11 16.65 -7.02
N CYS A 113 -8.81 17.31 -8.15
CA CYS A 113 -7.93 16.75 -9.18
C CYS A 113 -6.49 16.63 -8.67
N GLN A 114 -5.98 17.63 -7.94
CA GLN A 114 -4.64 17.59 -7.34
C GLN A 114 -4.54 16.47 -6.30
N TRP A 115 -5.56 16.31 -5.45
CA TRP A 115 -5.60 15.23 -4.46
C TRP A 115 -5.66 13.84 -5.12
N LEU A 116 -6.42 13.69 -6.21
CA LEU A 116 -6.47 12.44 -7.00
C LEU A 116 -5.15 12.15 -7.70
N LEU A 117 -4.46 13.16 -8.22
CA LEU A 117 -3.13 13.02 -8.81
C LEU A 117 -2.12 12.56 -7.76
N ASN A 118 -2.10 13.20 -6.59
CA ASN A 118 -1.24 12.82 -5.47
C ASN A 118 -1.56 11.41 -4.95
N ALA A 119 -2.83 11.02 -4.93
CA ALA A 119 -3.23 9.66 -4.61
C ALA A 119 -2.68 8.66 -5.65
N GLY A 120 -2.85 8.93 -6.94
CA GLY A 120 -2.32 8.10 -8.03
C GLY A 120 -0.80 7.94 -7.98
N LEU A 121 -0.06 9.02 -7.73
CA LEU A 121 1.40 8.98 -7.56
C LEU A 121 1.80 8.13 -6.35
N SER A 122 1.12 8.32 -5.22
CA SER A 122 1.41 7.57 -3.99
C SER A 122 1.12 6.07 -4.14
N PHE A 123 0.00 5.72 -4.80
CA PHE A 123 -0.31 4.32 -5.09
C PHE A 123 0.64 3.72 -6.12
N GLY A 124 1.05 4.48 -7.14
CA GLY A 124 2.10 4.08 -8.08
C GLY A 124 3.41 3.75 -7.37
N ALA A 125 3.84 4.59 -6.44
CA ALA A 125 5.01 4.34 -5.60
C ALA A 125 4.83 3.08 -4.74
N CYS A 126 3.67 2.90 -4.10
CA CYS A 126 3.36 1.73 -3.27
C CYS A 126 3.45 0.41 -4.05
N VAL A 127 2.78 0.32 -5.22
CA VAL A 127 2.77 -0.88 -6.06
C VAL A 127 4.16 -1.19 -6.62
N SER A 128 4.95 -0.16 -6.92
CA SER A 128 6.30 -0.31 -7.46
C SER A 128 7.31 -0.83 -6.42
N ILE A 129 7.05 -0.65 -5.12
CA ILE A 129 7.93 -1.18 -4.06
C ILE A 129 7.81 -2.70 -3.96
N LYS A 130 6.58 -3.21 -3.91
CA LYS A 130 6.29 -4.65 -3.89
C LYS A 130 4.85 -4.87 -4.33
N TRP A 131 4.61 -5.95 -5.05
CA TRP A 131 3.27 -6.29 -5.58
C TRP A 131 2.22 -6.48 -4.47
N ASN A 132 2.64 -6.84 -3.25
CA ASN A 132 1.76 -6.85 -2.06
C ASN A 132 1.09 -5.48 -1.79
N GLY A 133 1.70 -4.38 -2.25
CA GLY A 133 1.13 -3.03 -2.15
C GLY A 133 -0.13 -2.82 -2.97
N LEU A 134 -0.43 -3.71 -3.94
CA LEU A 134 -1.62 -3.64 -4.78
C LEU A 134 -2.93 -3.69 -3.95
N GLY A 135 -2.90 -4.32 -2.77
CA GLY A 135 -4.01 -4.31 -1.83
C GLY A 135 -4.45 -2.90 -1.41
N TYR A 136 -3.50 -1.99 -1.19
CA TYR A 136 -3.81 -0.59 -0.89
C TYR A 136 -4.48 0.10 -2.09
N TRP A 137 -4.03 -0.18 -3.31
CA TRP A 137 -4.61 0.42 -4.51
C TRP A 137 -6.03 -0.11 -4.83
N LEU A 138 -6.32 -1.37 -4.51
CA LEU A 138 -7.62 -1.99 -4.77
C LEU A 138 -8.77 -1.38 -3.96
N ILE A 139 -8.52 -0.95 -2.72
CA ILE A 139 -9.57 -0.38 -1.85
C ILE A 139 -10.29 0.84 -2.49
N PRO A 140 -9.59 1.92 -2.90
CA PRO A 140 -10.23 3.06 -3.55
C PRO A 140 -10.80 2.71 -4.92
N MET A 141 -10.19 1.78 -5.67
CA MET A 141 -10.74 1.29 -6.94
C MET A 141 -12.10 0.62 -6.76
N LEU A 142 -12.23 -0.29 -5.80
CA LEU A 142 -13.48 -0.99 -5.51
C LEU A 142 -14.55 -0.01 -5.03
N PHE A 143 -14.18 0.94 -4.18
CA PHE A 143 -15.08 1.99 -3.73
C PHE A 143 -15.55 2.89 -4.91
N TRP A 144 -14.64 3.22 -5.83
CA TRP A 144 -14.97 3.98 -7.05
C TRP A 144 -15.94 3.23 -7.97
N LEU A 145 -15.69 1.94 -8.21
CA LEU A 145 -16.56 1.09 -9.02
C LEU A 145 -17.93 0.87 -8.36
N GLY A 146 -17.95 0.66 -7.04
CA GLY A 146 -19.18 0.46 -6.27
C GLY A 146 -20.10 1.68 -6.33
N THR A 147 -19.55 2.89 -6.14
CA THR A 147 -20.33 4.13 -6.23
C THR A 147 -20.89 4.36 -7.64
N ALA A 148 -20.15 4.00 -8.69
CA ALA A 148 -20.61 4.07 -10.08
C ALA A 148 -21.71 3.06 -10.40
N GLY A 149 -21.59 1.84 -9.89
CA GLY A 149 -22.58 0.78 -10.06
C GLY A 149 -23.92 1.16 -9.44
N ILE A 150 -23.91 1.69 -8.21
CA ILE A 150 -25.12 2.15 -7.52
C ILE A 150 -25.77 3.32 -8.28
N LEU A 151 -24.98 4.27 -8.80
CA LEU A 151 -25.49 5.37 -9.61
C LEU A 151 -26.21 4.87 -10.89
N LYS A 152 -25.60 3.91 -11.61
CA LYS A 152 -26.20 3.34 -12.82
C LYS A 152 -27.49 2.57 -12.52
N ILE A 153 -27.53 1.78 -11.45
CA ILE A 153 -28.73 1.06 -11.02
C ILE A 153 -29.83 2.06 -10.65
N GLY A 154 -29.49 3.12 -9.92
CA GLY A 154 -30.44 4.17 -9.53
C GLY A 154 -31.02 4.94 -10.72
N LEU A 155 -30.19 5.25 -11.73
CA LEU A 155 -30.65 5.87 -12.98
C LEU A 155 -31.49 4.92 -13.84
N GLY A 156 -31.08 3.64 -13.91
CA GLY A 156 -31.83 2.59 -14.59
C GLY A 156 -33.22 2.45 -13.99
N ALA A 157 -33.32 2.27 -12.67
CA ALA A 157 -34.59 2.15 -11.95
C ALA A 157 -35.54 3.33 -12.22
N ARG A 158 -35.03 4.56 -12.29
CA ARG A 158 -35.83 5.74 -12.67
C ARG A 158 -36.35 5.67 -14.10
N HIS A 159 -35.52 5.24 -15.04
CA HIS A 159 -35.92 5.09 -16.44
C HIS A 159 -36.97 3.99 -16.63
N TRP A 160 -36.91 2.91 -15.83
CA TRP A 160 -37.92 1.85 -15.82
C TRP A 160 -39.25 2.34 -15.23
N ASP A 161 -39.21 3.14 -14.16
CA ASP A 161 -40.40 3.72 -13.51
C ASP A 161 -41.09 4.77 -14.42
N GLU A 162 -40.30 5.62 -15.08
CA GLU A 162 -40.78 6.62 -16.06
C GLU A 162 -41.42 5.97 -17.30
N LYS A 163 -40.95 4.79 -17.72
CA LYS A 163 -41.58 4.02 -18.80
C LYS A 163 -42.88 3.34 -18.39
N GLN A 164 -43.10 3.11 -17.09
CA GLN A 164 -44.31 2.44 -16.58
C GLN A 164 -45.43 3.42 -16.23
N HIS A 165 -45.14 4.67 -15.87
CA HIS A 165 -46.14 5.66 -15.50
C HIS A 165 -46.47 6.67 -16.63
N SER A 166 -47.60 6.45 -17.31
CA SER A 166 -48.30 7.48 -18.11
C SER A 166 -48.79 8.63 -17.18
N PRO A 167 -48.90 9.90 -17.62
CA PRO A 167 -48.96 11.07 -16.76
C PRO A 167 -50.36 11.32 -16.17
N SER A 168 -50.87 10.37 -15.38
CA SER A 168 -52.13 10.51 -14.67
C SER A 168 -51.95 10.28 -13.18
N ARG A 169 -51.94 11.43 -12.48
CA ARG A 169 -52.31 11.64 -11.06
C ARG A 169 -51.33 11.12 -10.00
N ALA A 170 -50.61 12.09 -9.45
CA ALA A 170 -50.53 12.34 -8.01
C ALA A 170 -50.52 11.10 -7.11
N ILE A 171 -49.40 10.38 -7.07
CA ILE A 171 -49.08 9.52 -5.94
C ILE A 171 -48.02 10.25 -5.11
N ARG A 172 -48.54 10.93 -4.09
CA ARG A 172 -48.05 10.99 -2.72
C ARG A 172 -46.56 10.71 -2.55
N GLU A 173 -45.83 11.75 -2.15
CA GLU A 173 -44.46 11.74 -1.68
C GLU A 173 -44.12 10.44 -0.93
N MET A 174 -43.51 9.50 -1.64
CA MET A 174 -43.01 8.27 -1.05
C MET A 174 -41.70 8.65 -0.34
N PRO A 175 -41.59 8.48 0.98
CA PRO A 175 -40.34 8.75 1.67
C PRO A 175 -39.29 7.79 1.09
N GLN A 176 -38.29 8.36 0.44
CA GLN A 176 -37.16 7.61 -0.10
C GLN A 176 -36.56 6.79 1.05
N PRO A 177 -36.60 5.44 1.03
CA PRO A 177 -36.23 4.61 2.18
C PRO A 177 -34.74 4.68 2.51
N TRP A 178 -33.96 5.37 1.67
CA TRP A 178 -32.53 5.59 1.88
C TRP A 178 -32.25 7.07 1.62
N GLY A 179 -31.93 7.81 2.68
CA GLY A 179 -31.40 9.19 2.64
C GLY A 179 -30.01 9.29 1.97
N SER A 180 -29.77 8.50 0.93
CA SER A 180 -28.50 8.32 0.23
C SER A 180 -28.36 9.24 -0.99
N ARG A 181 -29.23 10.24 -1.16
CA ARG A 181 -29.05 11.27 -2.20
C ARG A 181 -27.77 12.09 -1.96
N SER A 182 -27.27 12.19 -0.72
CA SER A 182 -26.12 13.06 -0.42
C SER A 182 -24.74 12.42 -0.57
N LEU A 183 -24.59 11.09 -0.65
CA LEU A 183 -23.27 10.44 -0.71
C LEU A 183 -22.84 10.10 -2.15
N ILE A 184 -23.78 9.74 -3.02
CA ILE A 184 -23.48 9.15 -4.34
C ILE A 184 -23.62 10.19 -5.47
N SER A 185 -24.46 11.22 -5.31
CA SER A 185 -24.63 12.26 -6.34
C SER A 185 -23.57 13.37 -6.31
N ARG A 186 -22.49 13.20 -5.53
CA ARG A 186 -21.49 14.25 -5.33
C ARG A 186 -20.49 14.37 -6.50
N TRP A 187 -20.31 13.31 -7.29
CA TRP A 187 -19.39 13.32 -8.42
C TRP A 187 -20.09 13.75 -9.70
N GLU A 188 -19.58 14.81 -10.32
CA GLU A 188 -19.86 15.04 -11.73
C GLU A 188 -19.22 13.95 -12.61
N PRO A 189 -19.84 13.55 -13.74
CA PRO A 189 -19.31 12.51 -14.62
C PRO A 189 -17.87 12.76 -15.09
N ARG A 190 -17.47 14.02 -15.25
CA ARG A 190 -16.11 14.41 -15.62
C ARG A 190 -15.09 14.11 -14.51
N GLN A 191 -15.42 14.41 -13.26
CA GLN A 191 -14.55 14.12 -12.12
C GLN A 191 -14.43 12.61 -11.90
N PHE A 192 -15.49 11.86 -12.18
CA PHE A 192 -15.47 10.41 -12.18
C PHE A 192 -14.48 9.83 -13.21
N LEU A 193 -14.45 10.41 -14.41
CA LEU A 193 -13.49 10.03 -15.46
C LEU A 193 -12.06 10.42 -15.07
N ILE A 194 -11.84 11.65 -14.59
CA ILE A 194 -10.52 12.12 -14.17
C ILE A 194 -9.97 11.24 -13.05
N GLY A 195 -10.77 10.91 -12.04
CA GLY A 195 -10.30 10.02 -10.96
C GLY A 195 -10.04 8.59 -11.43
N ALA A 196 -10.83 8.05 -12.36
CA ALA A 196 -10.52 6.75 -12.97
C ALA A 196 -9.18 6.78 -13.73
N ILE A 197 -8.93 7.85 -14.49
CA ILE A 197 -7.65 8.04 -15.18
C ILE A 197 -6.52 8.20 -14.16
N CYS A 198 -6.65 9.07 -13.17
CA CYS A 198 -5.62 9.29 -12.16
C CYS A 198 -5.31 8.04 -11.34
N LEU A 199 -6.32 7.23 -11.02
CA LEU A 199 -6.13 6.02 -10.23
C LEU A 199 -5.67 4.83 -11.05
N VAL A 200 -5.82 4.81 -12.38
CA VAL A 200 -5.33 3.70 -13.23
C VAL A 200 -4.05 4.09 -13.97
N LEU A 201 -4.13 5.16 -14.75
CA LEU A 201 -3.05 5.56 -15.66
C LEU A 201 -1.81 6.02 -14.90
N ILE A 202 -1.96 6.82 -13.84
CA ILE A 202 -0.80 7.37 -13.12
C ILE A 202 0.01 6.26 -12.42
N PRO A 203 -0.58 5.31 -11.68
CA PRO A 203 0.18 4.18 -11.15
C PRO A 203 0.90 3.35 -12.21
N ILE A 204 0.24 3.08 -13.34
CA ILE A 204 0.84 2.33 -14.46
C ILE A 204 2.04 3.09 -15.05
N LEU A 205 1.87 4.39 -15.31
CA LEU A 205 2.95 5.24 -15.83
C LEU A 205 4.11 5.33 -14.82
N PHE A 206 3.81 5.46 -13.54
CA PHE A 206 4.84 5.53 -12.51
C PHE A 206 5.67 4.23 -12.45
N TYR A 207 4.99 3.08 -12.50
CA TYR A 207 5.63 1.77 -12.57
C TYR A 207 6.51 1.63 -13.81
N THR A 208 6.00 1.94 -15.00
CA THR A 208 6.77 1.79 -16.25
C THR A 208 7.98 2.73 -16.32
N VAL A 209 7.84 3.96 -15.83
CA VAL A 209 8.95 4.93 -15.77
C VAL A 209 10.07 4.45 -14.85
N LEU A 210 9.75 3.81 -13.72
CA LEU A 210 10.74 3.25 -12.80
C LEU A 210 11.58 2.12 -13.44
N TRP A 211 11.03 1.41 -14.41
CA TRP A 211 11.75 0.36 -15.14
C TRP A 211 12.69 0.89 -16.22
N LEU A 212 12.54 2.14 -16.66
CA LEU A 212 13.36 2.71 -17.75
C LEU A 212 14.87 2.61 -17.52
N PRO A 213 15.44 2.93 -16.34
CA PRO A 213 16.88 2.82 -16.13
C PRO A 213 17.39 1.38 -16.26
N HIS A 214 16.62 0.41 -15.76
CA HIS A 214 16.97 -1.00 -15.83
C HIS A 214 16.94 -1.53 -17.27
N LEU A 215 15.91 -1.17 -18.04
CA LEU A 215 15.79 -1.54 -19.45
C LEU A 215 16.87 -0.88 -20.33
N ARG A 216 17.38 0.29 -19.93
CA ARG A 216 18.51 0.93 -20.62
C ARG A 216 19.84 0.20 -20.37
N TYR A 217 19.99 -0.41 -19.20
CA TYR A 217 21.19 -1.14 -18.83
C TYR A 217 21.19 -2.57 -19.39
N GLN A 218 20.04 -3.24 -19.38
CA GLN A 218 19.88 -4.59 -19.91
C GLN A 218 19.40 -4.55 -21.36
N THR A 219 20.34 -4.52 -22.31
CA THR A 219 20.04 -4.39 -23.75
C THR A 219 19.43 -5.62 -24.39
N GLU A 220 19.51 -6.79 -23.74
CA GLU A 220 19.07 -8.08 -24.30
C GLU A 220 17.61 -8.43 -23.98
N ALA A 221 16.99 -7.77 -23.01
CA ALA A 221 15.65 -8.12 -22.53
C ALA A 221 14.69 -6.92 -22.61
N ASN A 222 13.55 -7.13 -23.29
CA ASN A 222 12.46 -6.16 -23.30
C ASN A 222 11.67 -6.23 -21.99
N PHE A 223 10.88 -5.17 -21.69
CA PHE A 223 10.04 -5.10 -20.49
C PHE A 223 9.22 -6.37 -20.26
N VAL A 224 8.59 -6.89 -21.31
CA VAL A 224 7.77 -8.12 -21.25
C VAL A 224 8.63 -9.34 -20.91
N THR A 225 9.80 -9.48 -21.52
CA THR A 225 10.71 -10.59 -21.30
C THR A 225 11.18 -10.66 -19.85
N VAL A 226 11.53 -9.51 -19.25
CA VAL A 226 11.94 -9.47 -17.84
C VAL A 226 10.80 -9.89 -16.92
N HIS A 227 9.56 -9.44 -17.19
CA HIS A 227 8.40 -9.85 -16.40
C HIS A 227 8.07 -11.34 -16.58
N GLN A 228 8.25 -11.89 -17.78
CA GLN A 228 8.09 -13.33 -18.04
C GLN A 228 9.15 -14.15 -17.29
N GLN A 229 10.39 -13.69 -17.25
CA GLN A 229 11.46 -14.34 -16.49
C GLN A 229 11.19 -14.29 -14.99
N MET A 230 10.76 -13.13 -14.46
CA MET A 230 10.36 -13.01 -13.05
C MET A 230 9.23 -13.96 -12.71
N LEU A 231 8.19 -14.01 -13.55
CA LEU A 231 7.06 -14.91 -13.35
C LEU A 231 7.46 -16.38 -13.46
N GLY A 232 8.33 -16.72 -14.42
CA GLY A 232 8.87 -18.08 -14.60
C GLY A 232 9.70 -18.53 -13.40
N PHE A 233 10.54 -17.65 -12.86
CA PHE A 233 11.32 -17.91 -11.66
C PHE A 233 10.41 -18.19 -10.45
N HIS A 234 9.39 -17.36 -10.21
CA HIS A 234 8.48 -17.57 -9.09
C HIS A 234 7.66 -18.86 -9.23
N ARG A 235 7.23 -19.20 -10.45
CA ARG A 235 6.52 -20.47 -10.72
C ARG A 235 7.41 -21.70 -10.62
N GLY A 236 8.71 -21.58 -10.91
CA GLY A 236 9.66 -22.69 -10.86
C GLY A 236 10.15 -23.02 -9.44
N MET A 237 9.89 -22.14 -8.46
CA MET A 237 10.36 -22.33 -7.08
C MET A 237 9.61 -23.42 -6.32
N ASP A 238 8.43 -23.85 -6.76
CA ASP A 238 7.58 -24.77 -5.99
C ASP A 238 8.23 -26.16 -5.87
N ASP A 239 8.78 -26.66 -6.97
CA ASP A 239 9.38 -27.99 -7.04
C ASP A 239 10.77 -28.02 -6.36
N GLU A 240 11.57 -26.97 -6.54
CA GLU A 240 12.92 -26.89 -5.97
C GLU A 240 12.91 -26.50 -4.48
N ALA A 241 12.02 -25.60 -4.04
CA ALA A 241 11.97 -25.17 -2.64
C ALA A 241 11.39 -26.25 -1.71
N ALA A 242 10.41 -27.03 -2.19
CA ALA A 242 9.89 -28.18 -1.46
C ALA A 242 10.95 -29.29 -1.31
N ALA A 243 11.81 -29.47 -2.32
CA ALA A 243 12.94 -30.39 -2.27
C ALA A 243 14.10 -29.88 -1.39
N ALA A 244 14.37 -28.57 -1.39
CA ALA A 244 15.50 -27.96 -0.68
C ALA A 244 15.24 -27.71 0.81
N HIS A 245 13.99 -27.44 1.22
CA HIS A 245 13.63 -27.13 2.60
C HIS A 245 12.46 -28.00 3.09
N PRO A 246 12.74 -29.19 3.66
CA PRO A 246 11.73 -30.13 4.15
C PRO A 246 10.75 -29.55 5.18
N TYR A 247 11.17 -28.46 5.84
CA TYR A 247 10.39 -27.81 6.90
C TYR A 247 9.44 -26.72 6.40
N CYS A 248 9.32 -26.47 5.10
CA CYS A 248 8.49 -25.37 4.59
C CYS A 248 6.97 -25.53 4.91
N SER A 249 6.24 -24.41 4.85
CA SER A 249 4.80 -24.33 5.19
C SER A 249 3.99 -23.67 4.05
N ALA A 250 2.78 -24.18 3.81
CA ALA A 250 1.87 -23.62 2.81
C ALA A 250 1.23 -22.31 3.32
N TRP A 251 1.04 -21.32 2.43
CA TRP A 251 0.58 -19.99 2.81
C TRP A 251 -0.78 -19.95 3.53
N TRP A 252 -1.69 -20.86 3.20
CA TRP A 252 -3.01 -20.93 3.83
C TRP A 252 -2.93 -21.42 5.29
N SER A 253 -1.84 -22.07 5.68
CA SER A 253 -1.62 -22.54 7.06
C SER A 253 -1.13 -21.43 8.00
N TRP A 254 -0.69 -20.30 7.43
CA TRP A 254 -0.04 -19.20 8.16
C TRP A 254 -0.94 -18.47 9.17
N PRO A 255 -2.22 -18.16 8.86
CA PRO A 255 -3.09 -17.50 9.84
C PRO A 255 -3.31 -18.34 11.11
N LEU A 256 -3.17 -19.66 10.99
CA LEU A 256 -3.34 -20.61 12.08
C LEU A 256 -2.02 -21.06 12.71
N LEU A 257 -0.88 -20.62 12.18
CA LEU A 257 0.46 -20.99 12.63
C LEU A 257 0.63 -22.50 12.84
N LEU A 258 0.05 -23.30 11.95
CA LEU A 258 0.01 -24.76 12.12
C LEU A 258 1.40 -25.40 12.14
N ARG A 259 2.43 -24.69 11.65
CA ARG A 259 3.81 -25.15 11.63
C ARG A 259 4.80 -23.99 11.89
N PRO A 260 5.29 -23.81 13.12
CA PRO A 260 6.25 -22.76 13.47
C PRO A 260 7.69 -23.12 13.05
N MET A 261 8.50 -22.14 12.65
CA MET A 261 9.91 -22.33 12.27
C MET A 261 10.87 -22.25 13.45
N ALA A 262 11.88 -23.12 13.44
CA ALA A 262 13.03 -23.05 14.33
C ALA A 262 14.18 -22.31 13.65
N TYR A 263 14.77 -21.33 14.34
CA TYR A 263 15.98 -20.65 13.88
C TYR A 263 17.18 -21.17 14.67
N PHE A 264 18.22 -21.58 13.93
CA PHE A 264 19.52 -21.85 14.53
C PHE A 264 20.32 -20.55 14.56
N PHE A 265 20.84 -20.15 15.74
CA PHE A 265 21.72 -19.01 15.86
C PHE A 265 23.03 -19.41 16.56
N GLU A 266 24.14 -19.07 15.93
CA GLU A 266 25.48 -19.26 16.47
C GLU A 266 26.13 -17.89 16.71
N LYS A 267 26.54 -17.65 17.95
CA LYS A 267 27.17 -16.39 18.34
C LYS A 267 28.67 -16.51 18.15
N SER A 268 29.25 -15.79 17.18
CA SER A 268 30.67 -15.87 16.75
C SER A 268 31.74 -15.77 17.86
N ALA A 269 31.40 -15.42 19.11
CA ALA A 269 32.34 -15.27 20.22
C ALA A 269 32.28 -16.41 21.26
N ASP A 270 31.28 -17.30 21.20
CA ASP A 270 31.12 -18.42 22.12
C ASP A 270 30.59 -19.61 21.31
N GLN A 271 31.35 -20.71 21.21
CA GLN A 271 31.01 -21.90 20.39
C GLN A 271 29.82 -22.72 20.95
N ARG A 272 28.82 -22.03 21.50
CA ARG A 272 27.56 -22.59 21.97
C ARG A 272 26.46 -22.14 21.02
N GLY A 273 26.17 -22.98 20.03
CA GLY A 273 24.98 -22.82 19.20
C GLY A 273 23.72 -22.95 20.06
N ALA A 274 22.79 -22.02 19.91
CA ALA A 274 21.49 -22.09 20.56
C ALA A 274 20.40 -22.19 19.49
N ILE A 275 19.51 -23.16 19.63
CA ILE A 275 18.32 -23.27 18.79
C ILE A 275 17.22 -22.48 19.47
N VAL A 276 16.71 -21.44 18.81
CA VAL A 276 15.56 -20.66 19.27
C VAL A 276 14.38 -21.01 18.38
N SER A 277 13.39 -21.68 18.94
CA SER A 277 12.10 -21.87 18.29
C SER A 277 11.25 -20.63 18.54
N THR A 278 10.93 -19.89 17.46
CA THR A 278 10.01 -18.76 17.55
C THR A 278 8.62 -19.23 17.12
N PRO A 279 7.57 -19.05 17.94
CA PRO A 279 6.21 -19.45 17.56
C PRO A 279 5.66 -18.71 16.33
N TRP A 280 6.33 -17.65 15.88
CA TRP A 280 5.89 -16.75 14.80
C TRP A 280 6.77 -16.83 13.54
N GLY A 281 7.75 -17.74 13.50
CA GLY A 281 8.61 -17.92 12.33
C GLY A 281 7.86 -18.70 11.24
N ILE A 282 7.81 -18.16 10.02
CA ILE A 282 7.15 -18.78 8.88
C ILE A 282 8.14 -18.82 7.71
N GLN A 283 8.32 -19.99 7.11
CA GLN A 283 9.09 -20.15 5.87
C GLN A 283 8.15 -20.67 4.79
N PHE A 284 8.07 -19.90 3.71
CA PHE A 284 7.24 -20.16 2.55
C PHE A 284 7.82 -21.31 1.73
N CYS A 285 7.02 -22.34 1.46
CA CYS A 285 7.20 -23.10 0.22
C CYS A 285 6.68 -22.18 -0.90
N GLY A 286 7.37 -22.06 -2.03
CA GLY A 286 6.86 -21.35 -3.22
C GLY A 286 5.39 -21.67 -3.52
N GLY A 287 4.69 -20.74 -4.16
CA GLY A 287 3.36 -20.98 -4.73
C GLY A 287 3.08 -20.09 -5.93
#